data_AF-A0A9E6W7K1-F1
#
_entry.id   AF-A0A9E6W7K1-F1
#
_cell.length_a   1.000
_cell.length_b   1.000
_cell.length_c   1.000
_cell.angle_alpha   90.00
_cell.angle_beta   90.00
_cell.angle_gamma   90.00
#
_symmetry.space_group_name_H-M   'P 1'
#
loop_
_entity.id
_entity.type
_entity.pdbx_description
1 polymer ?
#
loop_
_entity_poly.entity_id
_entity_poly.type
_entity_poly.pdbx_seq_one_letter_code
_entity_poly.pdbx_strand_id
1 'polypeptide(L)'
;QNVTLSFTDPNYAISVTALLFFILPLGFTLFFGRTFCAGACPLGAIQDVLIMKPISLPKWLNKTLGLIPYLYLSLAVLFAATGTDFIICRYDPFVGIFRMDAKFHMVVLGIAFLLMGMFVARPYCRFLCPYSVLLSWMSRFSKWHMTITPSKCIQCKLCANSCPFDAIDFPTNEKEVIKSGLGPKRFLTYALIIPLWLVLGVFVGAKSHTFLSKANPDVYLAELLISNPEIKNDKDNIDVQTFLSSGKTLDILVKEAEVIRSKFYIGSMIAGGFMGLVIGMTLLNTVVFRKRQDYEPHRGNCLSCARCMNYCPVEK
;
A
#
# COMPACT_ATOMS: atom_id res chain seq x y z
N GLN A 1 17.37 4.11 -1.85
CA GLN A 1 17.21 5.38 -2.60
C GLN A 1 15.72 5.61 -2.79
N ASN A 2 15.24 6.85 -2.65
CA ASN A 2 13.80 7.13 -2.64
C ASN A 2 13.37 7.88 -3.90
N VAL A 3 12.59 7.20 -4.75
CA VAL A 3 12.08 7.72 -6.02
C VAL A 3 11.16 8.92 -5.83
N THR A 4 10.42 9.00 -4.72
CA THR A 4 9.53 10.15 -4.48
C THR A 4 10.33 11.41 -4.15
N LEU A 5 11.45 11.29 -3.43
CA LEU A 5 12.28 12.44 -3.05
C LEU A 5 12.94 13.09 -4.28
N SER A 6 13.33 12.33 -5.30
CA SER A 6 13.91 12.91 -6.53
C SER A 6 12.92 13.74 -7.34
N PHE A 7 11.63 13.48 -7.21
CA PHE A 7 10.61 14.30 -7.89
C PHE A 7 10.35 15.61 -7.17
N THR A 8 10.62 15.67 -5.87
CA THR A 8 10.34 16.85 -5.03
C THR A 8 11.57 17.71 -4.77
N ASP A 9 12.76 17.13 -4.78
CA ASP A 9 14.01 17.84 -4.49
C ASP A 9 14.97 17.77 -5.70
N PRO A 10 15.22 18.90 -6.40
CA PRO A 10 16.10 18.93 -7.58
C PRO A 10 17.56 18.51 -7.27
N ASN A 11 17.97 18.60 -6.01
CA ASN A 11 19.33 18.27 -5.57
C ASN A 11 19.52 16.79 -5.25
N TYR A 12 18.45 15.99 -5.22
CA TYR A 12 18.55 14.57 -4.92
C TYR A 12 18.76 13.73 -6.19
N ALA A 13 20.01 13.43 -6.49
CA ALA A 13 20.37 12.54 -7.59
C ALA A 13 20.10 11.06 -7.22
N ILE A 14 19.25 10.39 -8.01
CA ILE A 14 19.01 8.95 -7.91
C ILE A 14 19.94 8.20 -8.86
N SER A 15 20.47 7.06 -8.41
CA SER A 15 21.21 6.18 -9.30
C SER A 15 20.29 5.60 -10.37
N VAL A 16 20.77 5.59 -11.62
CA VAL A 16 20.04 5.02 -12.77
C VAL A 16 19.59 3.59 -12.49
N THR A 17 20.39 2.82 -11.74
CA THR A 17 20.06 1.46 -11.31
C THR A 17 18.80 1.42 -10.46
N ALA A 18 18.68 2.24 -9.41
CA ALA A 18 17.48 2.23 -8.56
C ALA A 18 16.21 2.66 -9.31
N LEU A 19 16.34 3.62 -10.25
CA LEU A 19 15.23 4.05 -11.09
C LEU A 19 14.77 2.90 -12.01
N LEU A 20 15.70 2.21 -12.66
CA LEU A 20 15.40 1.05 -13.50
C LEU A 20 14.75 -0.09 -12.70
N PHE A 21 15.26 -0.40 -11.50
CA PHE A 21 14.66 -1.40 -10.61
C PHE A 21 13.23 -1.06 -10.19
N PHE A 22 12.87 0.23 -10.14
CA PHE A 22 11.50 0.66 -9.83
C PHE A 22 10.57 0.64 -11.05
N ILE A 23 11.04 1.10 -12.22
CA ILE A 23 10.23 1.26 -13.43
C ILE A 23 10.06 -0.07 -14.18
N LEU A 24 11.10 -0.89 -14.28
CA LEU A 24 11.08 -2.12 -15.07
C LEU A 24 9.95 -3.07 -14.63
N PRO A 25 9.74 -3.34 -13.32
CA PRO A 25 8.65 -4.21 -12.91
C PRO A 25 7.26 -3.60 -13.14
N LEU A 26 7.11 -2.26 -13.08
CA LEU A 26 5.86 -1.58 -13.44
C LEU A 26 5.54 -1.77 -14.93
N GLY A 27 6.54 -1.56 -15.79
CA GLY A 27 6.43 -1.77 -17.23
C GLY A 27 6.09 -3.24 -17.54
N PHE A 28 6.80 -4.19 -16.94
CA PHE A 28 6.53 -5.61 -17.11
C PHE A 28 5.11 -5.98 -16.65
N THR A 29 4.65 -5.40 -15.54
CA THR A 29 3.31 -5.64 -15.00
C THR A 29 2.20 -5.10 -15.88
N LEU A 30 2.46 -4.00 -16.60
CA LEU A 30 1.53 -3.48 -17.60
C LEU A 30 1.32 -4.46 -18.76
N PHE A 31 2.29 -5.31 -19.09
CA PHE A 31 2.15 -6.27 -20.18
C PHE A 31 1.63 -7.63 -19.69
N PHE A 32 2.24 -8.20 -18.66
CA PHE A 32 2.02 -9.60 -18.22
C PHE A 32 1.24 -9.74 -16.90
N GLY A 33 0.77 -8.64 -16.32
CA GLY A 33 0.18 -8.63 -14.98
C GLY A 33 1.23 -8.83 -13.90
N ARG A 34 0.82 -9.19 -12.68
CA ARG A 34 1.72 -9.23 -11.52
C ARG A 34 2.70 -10.43 -11.48
N THR A 35 3.10 -10.96 -12.63
CA THR A 35 4.07 -12.08 -12.75
C THR A 35 5.42 -11.78 -12.12
N PHE A 36 5.84 -10.50 -12.08
CA PHE A 36 7.06 -10.09 -11.36
C PHE A 36 7.02 -10.45 -9.87
N CYS A 37 5.86 -10.26 -9.21
CA CYS A 37 5.71 -10.64 -7.81
C CYS A 37 5.85 -12.15 -7.62
N ALA A 38 5.39 -12.96 -8.57
CA ALA A 38 5.47 -14.41 -8.51
C ALA A 38 6.89 -14.95 -8.75
N GLY A 39 7.58 -14.48 -9.79
CA GLY A 39 8.82 -15.11 -10.26
C GLY A 39 10.12 -14.37 -9.96
N ALA A 40 10.09 -13.03 -9.84
CA ALA A 40 11.32 -12.23 -9.74
C ALA A 40 11.50 -11.53 -8.39
N CYS A 41 10.40 -11.30 -7.65
CA CYS A 41 10.47 -10.67 -6.35
C CYS A 41 10.98 -11.66 -5.29
N PRO A 42 12.16 -11.44 -4.68
CA PRO A 42 12.71 -12.36 -3.67
C PRO A 42 11.82 -12.42 -2.42
N LEU A 43 11.16 -11.32 -2.08
CA LEU A 43 10.19 -11.27 -0.98
C LEU A 43 9.00 -12.20 -1.22
N GLY A 44 8.47 -12.18 -2.44
CA GLY A 44 7.39 -13.05 -2.84
C GLY A 44 7.80 -14.52 -2.81
N ALA A 45 9.02 -14.83 -3.27
CA ALA A 45 9.55 -16.18 -3.29
C ALA A 45 9.72 -16.76 -1.88
N ILE A 46 10.34 -16.02 -0.95
CA ILE A 46 10.52 -16.47 0.45
C ILE A 46 9.17 -16.75 1.10
N GLN A 47 8.18 -15.86 0.91
CA GLN A 47 6.86 -16.06 1.48
C GLN A 47 6.10 -17.23 0.84
N ASP A 48 6.33 -17.51 -0.45
CA ASP A 48 5.69 -18.63 -1.14
C ASP A 48 6.21 -20.01 -0.71
N VAL A 49 7.49 -20.09 -0.36
CA VAL A 49 8.11 -21.33 0.15
C VAL A 49 7.56 -21.70 1.52
N LEU A 50 7.22 -20.71 2.34
CA LEU A 50 6.72 -20.93 3.71
C LEU A 50 5.23 -21.27 3.78
N ILE A 51 4.50 -21.24 2.65
CA ILE A 51 3.06 -21.56 2.64
C ILE A 51 2.88 -23.05 2.94
N MET A 52 2.36 -23.36 4.13
CA MET A 52 2.03 -24.73 4.53
C MET A 52 0.56 -25.04 4.29
N LYS A 53 -0.34 -24.28 4.92
CA LYS A 53 -1.79 -24.51 4.83
C LYS A 53 -2.51 -23.17 4.69
N PRO A 54 -2.68 -22.67 3.44
CA PRO A 54 -3.29 -21.37 3.23
C PRO A 54 -4.76 -21.42 3.66
N ILE A 55 -5.13 -20.51 4.55
CA ILE A 55 -6.48 -20.28 5.03
C ILE A 55 -7.08 -19.15 4.20
N SER A 56 -8.29 -19.38 3.67
CA SER A 56 -9.04 -18.34 2.98
C SER A 56 -9.57 -17.32 3.99
N LEU A 57 -9.36 -16.04 3.70
CA LEU A 57 -9.81 -14.95 4.58
C LEU A 57 -11.24 -14.55 4.24
N PRO A 58 -12.08 -14.18 5.23
CA PRO A 58 -13.40 -13.67 4.94
C PRO A 58 -13.31 -12.41 4.06
N LYS A 59 -14.22 -12.27 3.09
CA LYS A 59 -14.17 -11.22 2.05
C LYS A 59 -14.07 -9.81 2.64
N TRP A 60 -14.76 -9.53 3.75
CA TRP A 60 -14.71 -8.24 4.43
C TRP A 60 -13.31 -7.94 4.99
N LEU A 61 -12.70 -8.90 5.69
CA LEU A 61 -11.36 -8.75 6.27
C LEU A 61 -10.28 -8.56 5.19
N ASN A 62 -10.35 -9.33 4.11
CA ASN A 62 -9.43 -9.14 2.99
C ASN A 62 -9.56 -7.75 2.37
N LYS A 63 -10.79 -7.23 2.28
CA LYS A 63 -11.06 -5.92 1.69
C LYS A 63 -10.62 -4.77 2.60
N THR A 64 -10.79 -4.88 3.92
CA THR A 64 -10.33 -3.89 4.89
C THR A 64 -8.80 -3.88 5.00
N LEU A 65 -8.17 -5.05 5.16
CA LEU A 65 -6.71 -5.16 5.19
C LEU A 65 -6.08 -4.74 3.85
N GLY A 66 -6.79 -4.95 2.73
CA GLY A 66 -6.38 -4.47 1.41
C GLY A 66 -6.35 -2.94 1.25
N LEU A 67 -6.88 -2.16 2.20
CA LEU A 67 -6.75 -0.70 2.25
C LEU A 67 -5.44 -0.24 2.91
N ILE A 68 -4.82 -1.08 3.74
CA ILE A 68 -3.58 -0.75 4.46
C ILE A 68 -2.44 -0.39 3.49
N PRO A 69 -2.19 -1.12 2.38
CA PRO A 69 -1.17 -0.74 1.41
C PRO A 69 -1.38 0.66 0.81
N TYR A 70 -2.64 1.08 0.61
CA TYR A 70 -2.96 2.41 0.08
C TYR A 70 -2.65 3.49 1.11
N LEU A 71 -2.99 3.26 2.38
CA LEU A 71 -2.65 4.16 3.48
C LEU A 71 -1.14 4.27 3.64
N TYR A 72 -0.45 3.13 3.62
CA TYR A 72 1.01 3.06 3.74
C TYR A 72 1.71 3.78 2.58
N LEU A 73 1.25 3.58 1.33
CA LEU A 73 1.75 4.32 0.16
C LEU A 73 1.51 5.83 0.32
N SER A 74 0.31 6.23 0.74
CA SER A 74 -0.05 7.64 0.91
C SER A 74 0.82 8.34 1.95
N LEU A 75 1.04 7.71 3.10
CA LEU A 75 1.94 8.20 4.14
C LEU A 75 3.40 8.21 3.67
N ALA A 76 3.86 7.16 2.99
CA ALA A 76 5.22 7.10 2.47
C ALA A 76 5.51 8.24 1.47
N VAL A 77 4.55 8.55 0.60
CA VAL A 77 4.66 9.69 -0.33
C VAL A 77 4.65 11.02 0.42
N LEU A 78 3.79 11.17 1.44
CA LEU A 78 3.72 12.37 2.27
C LEU A 78 5.05 12.67 2.99
N PHE A 79 5.60 11.67 3.68
CA PHE A 79 6.84 11.85 4.44
C PHE A 79 8.07 12.00 3.54
N ALA A 80 8.08 11.30 2.40
CA ALA A 80 9.10 11.52 1.38
C ALA A 80 9.03 12.94 0.82
N ALA A 81 7.86 13.42 0.39
CA ALA A 81 7.73 14.77 -0.17
C ALA A 81 8.06 15.89 0.82
N THR A 82 7.97 15.63 2.12
CA THR A 82 8.32 16.58 3.20
C THR A 82 9.74 16.42 3.73
N GLY A 83 10.50 15.42 3.25
CA GLY A 83 11.92 15.21 3.60
C GLY A 83 12.17 14.82 5.05
N THR A 84 11.20 14.15 5.69
CA THR A 84 11.17 14.00 7.16
C THR A 84 11.68 12.66 7.66
N ASP A 85 10.92 11.59 7.42
CA ASP A 85 11.31 10.22 7.75
C ASP A 85 10.91 9.29 6.61
N PHE A 86 11.70 8.24 6.40
CA PHE A 86 11.41 7.22 5.41
C PHE A 86 10.79 6.02 6.12
N ILE A 87 9.48 6.06 6.33
CA ILE A 87 8.71 4.97 6.95
C ILE A 87 9.03 3.60 6.34
N ILE A 88 9.19 3.55 5.00
CA ILE A 88 9.57 2.33 4.29
C ILE A 88 10.89 1.76 4.81
N CYS A 89 11.91 2.60 5.02
CA CYS A 89 13.20 2.17 5.52
C CYS A 89 13.16 1.75 7.00
N ARG A 90 12.17 2.21 7.78
CA ARG A 90 12.06 1.95 9.22
C ARG A 90 11.21 0.73 9.55
N TYR A 91 10.15 0.47 8.78
CA TYR A 91 9.17 -0.57 9.06
C TYR A 91 9.18 -1.73 8.07
N ASP A 92 9.89 -1.64 6.94
CA ASP A 92 10.09 -2.78 6.07
C ASP A 92 11.17 -3.70 6.68
N PRO A 93 10.79 -4.85 7.25
CA PRO A 93 11.73 -5.73 7.91
C PRO A 93 12.75 -6.33 6.93
N PHE A 94 12.40 -6.39 5.65
CA PHE A 94 13.23 -7.01 4.63
C PHE A 94 14.29 -6.07 4.08
N VAL A 95 14.07 -4.75 4.07
CA VAL A 95 15.12 -3.78 3.75
C VAL A 95 16.28 -3.93 4.76
N GLY A 96 15.96 -4.13 6.04
CA GLY A 96 16.96 -4.41 7.08
C GLY A 96 17.76 -5.67 6.79
N ILE A 97 17.10 -6.74 6.34
CA ILE A 97 17.75 -8.02 5.97
C ILE A 97 18.67 -7.85 4.75
N PHE A 98 18.20 -7.22 3.66
CA PHE A 98 19.01 -7.04 2.45
C PHE A 98 20.17 -6.05 2.61
N ARG A 99 20.04 -5.08 3.53
CA ARG A 99 21.10 -4.12 3.85
C ARG A 99 22.00 -4.58 5.00
N MET A 100 21.72 -5.73 5.62
CA MET A 100 22.40 -6.23 6.83
C MET A 100 22.46 -5.18 7.95
N ASP A 101 21.43 -4.34 8.06
CA ASP A 101 21.30 -3.25 9.04
C ASP A 101 19.89 -3.32 9.68
N ALA A 102 19.55 -4.51 10.18
CA ALA A 102 18.24 -4.77 10.75
C ALA A 102 18.20 -4.37 12.23
N LYS A 103 17.42 -3.33 12.55
CA LYS A 103 17.09 -2.98 13.94
C LYS A 103 16.20 -4.05 14.57
N PHE A 104 16.20 -4.18 15.89
CA PHE A 104 15.45 -5.21 16.61
C PHE A 104 13.95 -5.29 16.20
N HIS A 105 13.28 -4.14 16.08
CA HIS A 105 11.87 -4.10 15.68
C HIS A 105 11.62 -4.60 14.26
N MET A 106 12.58 -4.42 13.34
CA MET A 106 12.50 -4.95 11.97
C MET A 106 12.56 -6.48 11.98
N VAL A 107 13.47 -7.05 12.76
CA VAL A 107 13.60 -8.52 12.84
C VAL A 107 12.33 -9.15 13.38
N VAL A 108 11.77 -8.59 14.47
CA VAL A 108 10.52 -9.07 15.08
C VAL A 108 9.36 -9.00 14.08
N LEU A 109 9.20 -7.88 13.37
CA LEU A 109 8.16 -7.74 12.34
C LEU A 109 8.35 -8.74 11.20
N GLY A 110 9.59 -8.94 10.74
CA GLY A 110 9.92 -9.91 9.69
C GLY A 110 9.52 -11.32 10.08
N ILE A 111 9.93 -11.78 11.26
CA ILE A 111 9.58 -13.10 11.80
C ILE A 111 8.05 -13.23 11.92
N ALA A 112 7.37 -12.21 12.45
CA ALA A 112 5.92 -12.23 12.56
C ALA A 112 5.22 -12.40 11.20
N PHE A 113 5.69 -11.71 10.15
CA PHE A 113 5.15 -11.88 8.79
C PHE A 113 5.47 -13.25 8.18
N LEU A 114 6.62 -13.85 8.49
CA LEU A 114 6.96 -15.19 8.02
C LEU A 114 6.09 -16.25 8.71
N LEU A 115 5.90 -16.15 10.02
CA LEU A 115 5.00 -17.03 10.79
C LEU A 115 3.55 -16.90 10.30
N MET A 116 3.08 -15.67 10.11
CA MET A 116 1.76 -15.43 9.52
C MET A 116 1.67 -15.98 8.09
N GLY A 117 2.78 -15.92 7.33
CA GLY A 117 2.91 -16.44 5.97
C GLY A 117 2.65 -17.94 5.81
N MET A 118 2.76 -18.70 6.90
CA MET A 118 2.45 -20.14 6.92
C MET A 118 0.96 -20.44 6.70
N PHE A 119 0.10 -19.54 7.18
CA PHE A 119 -1.36 -19.67 7.14
C PHE A 119 -2.02 -18.69 6.18
N VAL A 120 -1.50 -17.46 6.08
CA VAL A 120 -2.01 -16.44 5.16
C VAL A 120 -1.01 -16.33 4.02
N ALA A 121 -1.43 -16.64 2.80
CA ALA A 121 -0.51 -16.58 1.67
C ALA A 121 -0.04 -15.13 1.39
N ARG A 122 1.28 -14.91 1.43
CA ARG A 122 1.97 -13.63 1.16
C ARG A 122 1.37 -12.42 1.91
N PRO A 123 1.38 -12.41 3.25
CA PRO A 123 0.71 -11.37 4.04
C PRO A 123 1.36 -10.00 3.84
N TYR A 124 2.69 -9.96 3.67
CA TYR A 124 3.43 -8.72 3.41
C TYR A 124 3.05 -8.11 2.05
N CYS A 125 3.12 -8.89 0.96
CA CYS A 125 2.77 -8.40 -0.37
C CYS A 125 1.30 -7.99 -0.50
N ARG A 126 0.39 -8.61 0.28
CA ARG A 126 -1.05 -8.34 0.25
C ARG A 126 -1.45 -7.13 1.10
N PHE A 127 -0.84 -6.95 2.26
CA PHE A 127 -1.33 -6.00 3.28
C PHE A 127 -0.34 -4.90 3.68
N LEU A 128 0.96 -5.01 3.39
CA LEU A 128 1.92 -4.00 3.81
C LEU A 128 2.69 -3.36 2.64
N CYS A 129 2.98 -4.11 1.59
CA CYS A 129 3.83 -3.66 0.50
C CYS A 129 3.20 -2.48 -0.28
N PRO A 130 3.78 -1.26 -0.26
CA PRO A 130 3.23 -0.11 -0.97
C PRO A 130 3.35 -0.28 -2.49
N TYR A 131 4.38 -1.00 -2.94
CA TYR A 131 4.59 -1.30 -4.37
C TYR A 131 3.47 -2.19 -4.94
N SER A 132 2.82 -3.01 -4.09
CA SER A 132 1.68 -3.85 -4.48
C SER A 132 0.50 -3.03 -5.01
N VAL A 133 0.31 -1.80 -4.52
CA VAL A 133 -0.76 -0.90 -5.00
C VAL A 133 -0.50 -0.46 -6.43
N LEU A 134 0.73 -0.01 -6.72
CA LEU A 134 1.12 0.44 -8.06
C LEU A 134 1.01 -0.70 -9.07
N LEU A 135 1.51 -1.88 -8.71
CA LEU A 135 1.39 -3.08 -9.53
C LEU A 135 -0.08 -3.52 -9.71
N SER A 136 -0.95 -3.30 -8.71
CA SER A 136 -2.41 -3.51 -8.82
C SER A 136 -3.00 -2.71 -9.96
N TRP A 137 -2.70 -1.42 -9.99
CA TRP A 137 -3.24 -0.50 -10.96
C TRP A 137 -2.73 -0.85 -12.35
N MET A 138 -1.43 -1.10 -12.51
CA MET A 138 -0.85 -1.50 -13.80
C MET A 138 -1.43 -2.84 -14.29
N SER A 139 -1.59 -3.82 -13.40
CA SER A 139 -2.12 -5.15 -13.77
C SER A 139 -3.58 -5.11 -14.23
N ARG A 140 -4.38 -4.13 -13.80
CA ARG A 140 -5.76 -3.96 -14.30
C ARG A 140 -5.79 -3.61 -15.78
N PHE A 141 -4.80 -2.89 -16.27
CA PHE A 141 -4.64 -2.51 -17.68
C PHE A 141 -3.83 -3.53 -18.48
N SER A 142 -3.44 -4.65 -17.88
CA SER A 142 -2.62 -5.66 -18.56
C SER A 142 -3.33 -6.32 -19.74
N LYS A 143 -2.62 -6.37 -20.88
CA LYS A 143 -3.08 -7.00 -22.11
C LYS A 143 -2.97 -8.53 -22.06
N TRP A 144 -1.86 -9.07 -21.56
CA TRP A 144 -1.61 -10.51 -21.46
C TRP A 144 -1.74 -10.99 -20.01
N HIS A 145 -2.88 -10.68 -19.38
CA HIS A 145 -3.18 -11.21 -18.06
C HIS A 145 -3.40 -12.72 -18.13
N MET A 146 -3.02 -13.42 -17.05
CA MET A 146 -3.26 -14.85 -16.92
C MET A 146 -4.78 -15.14 -16.96
N THR A 147 -5.18 -16.13 -17.75
CA THR A 147 -6.55 -16.63 -17.81
C THR A 147 -6.59 -18.10 -17.42
N ILE A 148 -7.76 -18.59 -17.03
CA ILE A 148 -7.97 -19.98 -16.58
C ILE A 148 -8.88 -20.75 -17.56
N THR A 149 -9.78 -20.05 -18.25
CA THR A 149 -10.83 -20.66 -19.09
C THR A 149 -10.87 -20.03 -20.48
N PRO A 150 -10.42 -20.73 -21.53
CA PRO A 150 -10.65 -20.30 -22.90
C PRO A 150 -11.90 -20.94 -23.56
N SER A 151 -12.38 -22.13 -23.13
CA SER A 151 -13.53 -22.78 -23.82
C SER A 151 -14.36 -23.84 -23.09
N LYS A 152 -13.84 -24.56 -22.07
CA LYS A 152 -14.58 -25.65 -21.37
C LYS A 152 -14.48 -25.56 -19.85
N CYS A 153 -15.33 -24.76 -19.21
CA CYS A 153 -15.46 -24.71 -17.75
C CYS A 153 -16.66 -25.56 -17.30
N ILE A 154 -16.42 -26.59 -16.47
CA ILE A 154 -17.49 -27.41 -15.86
C ILE A 154 -17.86 -26.95 -14.43
N GLN A 155 -17.42 -25.74 -14.04
CA GLN A 155 -17.72 -25.13 -12.74
C GLN A 155 -17.35 -25.98 -11.50
N CYS A 156 -16.33 -26.82 -11.58
CA CYS A 156 -15.89 -27.75 -10.53
C CYS A 156 -15.22 -27.10 -9.30
N LYS A 157 -14.96 -25.78 -9.32
CA LYS A 157 -14.32 -25.01 -8.23
C LYS A 157 -12.86 -25.35 -7.91
N LEU A 158 -12.23 -26.29 -8.62
CA LEU A 158 -10.84 -26.69 -8.38
C LEU A 158 -9.87 -25.51 -8.51
N CYS A 159 -10.05 -24.66 -9.52
CA CYS A 159 -9.24 -23.47 -9.69
C CYS A 159 -9.34 -22.54 -8.45
N ALA A 160 -10.55 -22.23 -7.99
CA ALA A 160 -10.80 -21.40 -6.81
C ALA A 160 -10.18 -21.99 -5.54
N ASN A 161 -10.34 -23.29 -5.30
CA ASN A 161 -9.79 -23.98 -4.13
C ASN A 161 -8.26 -24.10 -4.17
N SER A 162 -7.67 -24.20 -5.37
CA SER A 162 -6.22 -24.26 -5.54
C SER A 162 -5.52 -22.90 -5.35
N CYS A 163 -6.27 -21.79 -5.41
CA CYS A 163 -5.72 -20.45 -5.32
C CYS A 163 -5.47 -20.09 -3.85
N PRO A 164 -4.20 -19.96 -3.40
CA PRO A 164 -3.93 -19.61 -2.00
C PRO A 164 -4.22 -18.13 -1.68
N PHE A 165 -4.53 -17.32 -2.70
CA PHE A 165 -4.68 -15.87 -2.60
C PHE A 165 -6.13 -15.38 -2.64
N ASP A 166 -7.11 -16.27 -2.76
CA ASP A 166 -8.54 -15.94 -2.94
C ASP A 166 -8.79 -14.96 -4.11
N ALA A 167 -8.01 -15.09 -5.18
CA ALA A 167 -7.99 -14.13 -6.28
C ALA A 167 -8.85 -14.54 -7.49
N ILE A 168 -9.66 -15.59 -7.35
CA ILE A 168 -10.56 -16.07 -8.41
C ILE A 168 -11.98 -15.60 -8.12
N ASP A 169 -12.57 -14.91 -9.08
CA ASP A 169 -13.96 -14.47 -9.06
C ASP A 169 -14.89 -15.63 -9.45
N PHE A 170 -16.01 -15.73 -8.72
CA PHE A 170 -17.02 -16.76 -8.95
C PHE A 170 -17.99 -16.36 -10.08
N PRO A 171 -18.55 -17.34 -10.82
CA PRO A 171 -19.59 -17.08 -11.81
C PRO A 171 -20.84 -16.48 -11.14
N THR A 172 -21.50 -15.57 -11.84
CA THR A 172 -22.63 -14.83 -11.28
C THR A 172 -23.90 -15.70 -11.32
N ASN A 173 -24.63 -15.78 -10.21
CA ASN A 173 -25.88 -16.54 -10.16
C ASN A 173 -27.02 -15.71 -10.79
N GLU A 174 -27.69 -16.23 -11.83
CA GLU A 174 -28.75 -15.52 -12.56
C GLU A 174 -29.89 -15.01 -11.65
N LYS A 175 -30.19 -15.75 -10.57
CA LYS A 175 -31.22 -15.37 -9.59
C LYS A 175 -30.86 -14.13 -8.77
N GLU A 176 -29.57 -13.83 -8.58
CA GLU A 176 -29.11 -12.61 -7.90
C GLU A 176 -29.19 -11.39 -8.83
N VAL A 177 -28.98 -11.60 -10.14
CA VAL A 177 -29.05 -10.52 -11.15
C VAL A 177 -30.48 -9.97 -11.27
N ILE A 178 -31.50 -10.83 -11.24
CA ILE A 178 -32.91 -10.42 -11.37
C ILE A 178 -33.39 -9.62 -10.14
N LYS A 179 -32.89 -9.93 -8.93
CA LYS A 179 -33.19 -9.14 -7.72
C LYS A 179 -32.51 -7.76 -7.71
N SER A 180 -31.52 -7.54 -8.58
CA SER A 180 -30.71 -6.32 -8.61
C SER A 180 -31.35 -5.14 -9.36
N GLY A 181 -32.67 -5.10 -9.59
CA GLY A 181 -33.36 -3.96 -10.22
C GLY A 181 -33.13 -2.58 -9.55
N LEU A 182 -32.56 -2.55 -8.34
CA LEU A 182 -32.03 -1.36 -7.66
C LEU A 182 -30.55 -1.03 -7.98
N GLY A 183 -29.91 -1.76 -8.88
CA GLY A 183 -28.50 -1.65 -9.27
C GLY A 183 -28.09 -0.26 -9.72
N PRO A 184 -28.78 0.38 -10.70
CA PRO A 184 -28.42 1.71 -11.16
C PRO A 184 -28.68 2.79 -10.10
N LYS A 185 -29.76 2.67 -9.30
CA LYS A 185 -30.03 3.60 -8.18
C LYS A 185 -28.95 3.50 -7.11
N ARG A 186 -28.57 2.28 -6.70
CA ARG A 186 -27.47 2.07 -5.73
C ARG A 186 -26.16 2.60 -6.29
N PHE A 187 -25.81 2.27 -7.53
CA PHE A 187 -24.62 2.80 -8.18
C PHE A 187 -24.57 4.34 -8.14
N LEU A 188 -25.67 5.00 -8.51
CA LEU A 188 -25.77 6.46 -8.46
C LEU A 188 -25.63 7.02 -7.03
N THR A 189 -26.27 6.40 -6.03
CA THR A 189 -26.12 6.82 -4.63
C THR A 189 -24.69 6.71 -4.14
N TYR A 190 -24.01 5.59 -4.41
CA TYR A 190 -22.61 5.41 -4.01
C TYR A 190 -21.67 6.34 -4.80
N ALA A 191 -21.96 6.63 -6.07
CA ALA A 191 -21.21 7.60 -6.86
C ALA A 191 -21.34 9.02 -6.29
N LEU A 192 -22.54 9.42 -5.84
CA LEU A 192 -22.77 10.71 -5.17
C LEU A 192 -22.12 10.80 -3.78
N ILE A 193 -21.88 9.66 -3.13
CA ILE A 193 -21.17 9.57 -1.85
C ILE A 193 -19.64 9.70 -2.02
N ILE A 194 -19.08 9.52 -3.22
CA ILE A 194 -17.63 9.64 -3.46
C ILE A 194 -17.11 11.06 -3.14
N PRO A 195 -17.72 12.16 -3.65
CA PRO A 195 -17.33 13.51 -3.26
C PRO A 195 -17.38 13.75 -1.75
N LEU A 196 -18.38 13.17 -1.06
CA LEU A 196 -18.50 13.27 0.40
C LEU A 196 -17.30 12.62 1.10
N TRP A 197 -16.89 11.41 0.69
CA TRP A 197 -15.70 10.76 1.22
C TRP A 197 -14.42 11.52 0.91
N LEU A 198 -14.35 12.15 -0.27
CA LEU A 198 -13.20 12.99 -0.64
C LEU A 198 -13.10 14.21 0.28
N VAL A 199 -14.20 14.94 0.49
CA VAL A 199 -14.24 16.10 1.40
C VAL A 199 -13.92 15.68 2.84
N LEU A 200 -14.52 14.58 3.31
CA LEU A 200 -14.23 14.03 4.63
C LEU A 200 -12.75 13.65 4.77
N GLY A 201 -12.17 13.01 3.76
CA GLY A 201 -10.76 12.65 3.71
C GLY A 201 -9.84 13.87 3.77
N VAL A 202 -10.14 14.91 2.99
CA VAL A 202 -9.40 16.18 3.02
C VAL A 202 -9.50 16.85 4.39
N PHE A 203 -10.70 16.88 5.00
CA PHE A 203 -10.91 17.46 6.33
C PHE A 203 -10.13 16.73 7.42
N VAL A 204 -10.19 15.40 7.43
CA VAL A 204 -9.42 14.57 8.38
C VAL A 204 -7.92 14.77 8.15
N GLY A 205 -7.47 14.78 6.89
CA GLY A 205 -6.09 15.09 6.50
C GLY A 205 -5.64 16.45 7.06
N ALA A 206 -6.41 17.50 6.79
CA ALA A 206 -6.16 18.86 7.28
C ALA A 206 -6.09 18.94 8.81
N LYS A 207 -6.85 18.13 9.55
CA LYS A 207 -6.75 18.09 11.03
C LYS A 207 -5.56 17.27 11.52
N SER A 208 -5.14 16.25 10.79
CA SER A 208 -4.04 15.37 11.16
C SER A 208 -2.64 15.97 10.97
N HIS A 209 -2.52 17.10 10.24
CA HIS A 209 -1.22 17.69 9.91
C HIS A 209 -0.32 17.99 11.12
N THR A 210 -0.91 18.44 12.24
CA THR A 210 -0.16 18.75 13.48
C THR A 210 0.47 17.51 14.10
N PHE A 211 -0.24 16.38 14.05
CA PHE A 211 0.27 15.11 14.56
C PHE A 211 1.33 14.54 13.62
N LEU A 212 1.07 14.56 12.31
CA LEU A 212 1.99 14.03 11.31
C LEU A 212 3.28 14.85 11.21
N SER A 213 3.23 16.17 11.43
CA SER A 213 4.43 17.02 11.38
C SER A 213 5.42 16.72 12.50
N LYS A 214 4.98 16.16 13.64
CA LYS A 214 5.86 15.71 14.74
C LYS A 214 6.79 14.56 14.37
N ALA A 215 6.55 13.90 13.23
CA ALA A 215 7.50 12.93 12.69
C ALA A 215 8.82 13.62 12.26
N ASN A 216 8.80 14.92 11.99
CA ASN A 216 10.01 15.69 11.74
C ASN A 216 10.74 16.02 13.06
N PRO A 217 12.05 15.74 13.18
CA PRO A 217 12.83 16.06 14.38
C PRO A 217 12.78 17.54 14.78
N ASP A 218 12.87 18.47 13.82
CA ASP A 218 12.89 19.91 14.09
C ASP A 218 11.53 20.40 14.60
N VAL A 219 10.44 19.88 14.04
CA VAL A 219 9.08 20.22 14.49
C VAL A 219 8.81 19.64 15.88
N TYR A 220 9.21 18.39 16.12
CA TYR A 220 9.10 17.76 17.44
C TYR A 220 9.90 18.54 18.49
N LEU A 221 11.13 18.91 18.17
CA LEU A 221 12.01 19.65 19.08
C LEU A 221 11.47 21.06 19.35
N ALA A 222 10.99 21.77 18.33
CA ALA A 222 10.39 23.08 18.50
C ALA A 222 9.18 23.03 19.46
N GLU A 223 8.29 22.05 19.28
CA GLU A 223 7.13 21.88 20.16
C GLU A 223 7.52 21.44 21.58
N LEU A 224 8.53 20.58 21.72
CA LEU A 224 9.07 20.15 23.00
C LEU A 224 9.63 21.33 23.80
N LEU A 225 10.40 22.22 23.16
CA LEU A 225 11.00 23.40 23.80
C LEU A 225 9.96 24.49 24.12
N ILE A 226 8.90 24.63 23.32
CA ILE A 226 7.78 25.54 23.62
C ILE A 226 6.96 25.03 24.81
N SER A 227 6.66 23.73 24.83
CA SER A 227 5.81 23.13 25.87
C SER A 227 6.52 22.95 27.21
N ASN A 228 7.83 22.71 27.19
CA ASN A 228 8.64 22.45 28.37
C ASN A 228 9.94 23.28 28.34
N PRO A 229 9.88 24.58 28.68
CA PRO A 229 11.05 25.46 28.62
C PRO A 229 12.17 25.05 29.59
N GLU A 230 11.86 24.27 30.63
CA GLU A 230 12.83 23.78 31.62
C GLU A 230 13.80 22.73 31.05
N ILE A 231 13.38 21.99 30.01
CA ILE A 231 14.19 20.94 29.37
C ILE A 231 15.41 21.53 28.65
N LYS A 232 15.44 22.83 28.39
CA LYS A 232 16.61 23.52 27.84
C LYS A 232 17.88 23.33 28.69
N ASN A 233 17.72 23.09 30.00
CA ASN A 233 18.82 22.89 30.93
C ASN A 233 19.12 21.42 31.23
N ASP A 234 18.33 20.50 30.68
CA ASP A 234 18.50 19.06 30.86
C ASP A 234 19.68 18.57 30.02
N LYS A 235 20.70 18.04 30.71
CA LYS A 235 21.91 17.53 30.08
C LYS A 235 21.76 16.10 29.58
N ASP A 236 20.67 15.40 29.87
CA ASP A 236 20.53 14.01 29.44
C ASP A 236 19.87 13.87 28.06
N ASN A 237 19.31 14.96 27.51
CA ASN A 237 18.62 14.94 26.22
C ASN A 237 19.54 15.31 25.04
N ILE A 238 19.93 14.31 24.25
CA ILE A 238 20.87 14.44 23.13
C ILE A 238 20.36 15.40 22.05
N ASP A 239 19.05 15.44 21.77
CA ASP A 239 18.48 16.29 20.72
C ASP A 239 18.57 17.78 21.11
N VAL A 240 18.35 18.08 22.39
CA VAL A 240 18.44 19.43 22.95
C VAL A 240 19.90 19.89 23.00
N GLN A 241 20.82 19.03 23.43
CA GLN A 241 22.25 19.35 23.38
C GLN A 241 22.72 19.61 21.95
N THR A 242 22.35 18.76 21.00
CA THR A 242 22.69 18.92 19.58
C THR A 242 22.21 20.27 19.05
N PHE A 243 21.00 20.68 19.40
CA PHE A 243 20.46 21.98 19.03
C PHE A 243 21.20 23.15 19.71
N LEU A 244 21.48 23.05 21.01
CA LEU A 244 22.24 24.10 21.74
C LEU A 244 23.65 24.26 21.16
N SER A 245 24.30 23.17 20.76
CA SER A 245 25.61 23.19 20.09
C SER A 245 25.55 23.76 18.67
N SER A 246 24.40 23.69 17.99
CA SER A 246 24.24 24.25 16.63
C SER A 246 24.26 25.79 16.59
N GLY A 247 24.11 26.46 17.75
CA GLY A 247 24.11 27.91 17.86
C GLY A 247 22.87 28.60 17.26
N LYS A 248 21.87 27.83 16.79
CA LYS A 248 20.60 28.38 16.29
C LYS A 248 19.76 28.97 17.43
N THR A 249 19.11 30.10 17.17
CA THR A 249 18.14 30.68 18.11
C THR A 249 16.81 29.92 18.03
N LEU A 250 16.06 29.93 19.15
CA LEU A 250 14.74 29.28 19.22
C LEU A 250 13.79 29.86 18.15
N ASP A 251 13.84 31.16 17.90
CA ASP A 251 12.99 31.82 16.90
C ASP A 251 13.23 31.31 15.48
N ILE A 252 14.49 30.99 15.13
CA ILE A 252 14.82 30.42 13.83
C ILE A 252 14.27 29.00 13.73
N LEU A 253 14.43 28.18 14.78
CA LEU A 253 13.90 26.82 14.82
C LEU A 253 12.37 26.80 14.69
N VAL A 254 11.67 27.70 15.37
CA VAL A 254 10.20 27.81 15.30
C VAL A 254 9.74 28.20 13.90
N LYS A 255 10.44 29.15 13.25
CA LYS A 255 10.15 29.52 11.86
C LYS A 255 10.38 28.37 10.88
N GLU A 256 11.49 27.63 11.02
CA GLU A 256 11.77 26.44 10.22
C GLU A 256 10.68 25.37 10.41
N ALA A 257 10.29 25.11 11.67
CA ALA A 257 9.22 24.17 12.02
C ALA A 257 7.85 24.59 11.46
N GLU A 258 7.53 25.90 11.44
CA GLU A 258 6.27 26.42 10.89
C GLU A 258 6.20 26.21 9.36
N VAL A 259 7.29 26.45 8.64
CA VAL A 259 7.38 26.18 7.19
C VAL A 259 7.15 24.69 6.91
N ILE A 260 7.78 23.81 7.69
CA ILE A 260 7.59 22.35 7.56
C ILE A 260 6.13 21.99 7.85
N ARG A 261 5.54 22.51 8.92
CA ARG A 261 4.15 22.27 9.29
C ARG A 261 3.16 22.72 8.20
N SER A 262 3.42 23.84 7.54
CA SER A 262 2.64 24.30 6.38
C SER A 262 2.72 23.32 5.20
N LYS A 263 3.90 22.78 4.89
CA LYS A 263 4.05 21.72 3.88
C LYS A 263 3.26 20.46 4.26
N PHE A 264 3.28 20.06 5.54
CA PHE A 264 2.47 18.95 6.03
C PHE A 264 0.97 19.21 5.94
N TYR A 265 0.52 20.45 6.11
CA TYR A 265 -0.90 20.80 5.94
C TYR A 265 -1.38 20.50 4.52
N ILE A 266 -0.66 20.98 3.50
CA ILE A 266 -0.99 20.72 2.09
C ILE A 266 -0.85 19.23 1.76
N GLY A 267 0.26 18.61 2.16
CA GLY A 267 0.51 17.19 1.88
C GLY A 267 -0.52 16.26 2.52
N SER A 268 -0.89 16.50 3.78
CA SER A 268 -1.88 15.68 4.50
C SER A 268 -3.30 15.84 3.94
N MET A 269 -3.66 17.03 3.43
CA MET A 269 -4.91 17.20 2.68
C MET A 269 -4.95 16.34 1.42
N ILE A 270 -3.86 16.33 0.63
CA ILE A 270 -3.76 15.52 -0.59
C ILE A 270 -3.81 14.02 -0.25
N ALA A 271 -3.05 13.59 0.75
CA ALA A 271 -3.04 12.21 1.23
C ALA A 271 -4.41 11.75 1.75
N GLY A 272 -5.09 12.59 2.55
CA GLY A 272 -6.43 12.35 3.05
C GLY A 272 -7.48 12.28 1.92
N GLY A 273 -7.41 13.20 0.95
CA GLY A 273 -8.27 13.19 -0.23
C GLY A 273 -8.09 11.93 -1.08
N PHE A 274 -6.83 11.50 -1.28
CA PHE A 274 -6.52 10.24 -1.96
C PHE A 274 -7.13 9.04 -1.24
N MET A 275 -6.98 8.94 0.08
CA MET A 275 -7.57 7.87 0.88
C MET A 275 -9.11 7.88 0.83
N GLY A 276 -9.72 9.07 0.93
CA GLY A 276 -11.17 9.24 0.77
C GLY A 276 -11.67 8.73 -0.57
N LEU A 277 -10.96 9.06 -1.66
CA LEU A 277 -11.26 8.57 -3.00
C LEU A 277 -11.09 7.05 -3.12
N VAL A 278 -10.03 6.47 -2.55
CA VAL A 278 -9.82 5.01 -2.55
C VAL A 278 -10.96 4.29 -1.81
N ILE A 279 -11.37 4.79 -0.64
CA ILE A 279 -12.50 4.24 0.13
C ILE A 279 -13.80 4.35 -0.69
N GLY A 280 -14.08 5.54 -1.24
CA GLY A 280 -15.25 5.77 -2.08
C GLY A 280 -15.32 4.84 -3.29
N MET A 281 -14.22 4.68 -4.03
CA MET A 281 -14.14 3.74 -5.16
C MET A 281 -14.29 2.29 -4.72
N THR A 282 -13.72 1.92 -3.56
CA THR A 282 -13.81 0.55 -3.02
C THR A 282 -15.24 0.19 -2.64
N LEU A 283 -16.00 1.15 -2.09
CA LEU A 283 -17.43 1.03 -1.81
C LEU A 283 -18.23 0.97 -3.12
N LEU A 284 -17.98 1.86 -4.08
CA LEU A 284 -18.65 1.82 -5.39
C LEU A 284 -18.47 0.44 -6.06
N ASN A 285 -17.25 -0.10 -6.03
CA ASN A 285 -16.94 -1.41 -6.62
C ASN A 285 -17.57 -2.60 -5.87
N THR A 286 -18.20 -2.42 -4.70
CA THR A 286 -19.05 -3.47 -4.09
C THR A 286 -20.40 -3.59 -4.78
N VAL A 287 -20.87 -2.52 -5.42
CA VAL A 287 -22.21 -2.41 -6.02
C VAL A 287 -22.18 -2.63 -7.52
N VAL A 288 -21.00 -2.49 -8.16
CA VAL A 288 -20.81 -2.79 -9.57
C VAL A 288 -20.92 -4.30 -9.78
N PHE A 289 -22.04 -4.74 -10.33
CA PHE A 289 -22.22 -6.11 -10.78
C PHE A 289 -21.60 -6.29 -12.17
N ARG A 290 -20.77 -7.33 -12.30
CA ARG A 290 -20.24 -7.78 -13.59
C ARG A 290 -20.81 -9.17 -13.87
N LYS A 291 -21.41 -9.35 -15.04
CA LYS A 291 -21.87 -10.66 -15.49
C LYS A 291 -20.64 -11.48 -15.86
N ARG A 292 -20.43 -12.60 -15.16
CA ARG A 292 -19.37 -13.57 -15.42
C ARG A 292 -20.02 -14.94 -15.61
N GLN A 293 -19.74 -15.58 -16.73
CA GLN A 293 -20.25 -16.93 -17.01
C GLN A 293 -19.40 -18.00 -16.32
N ASP A 294 -18.10 -17.76 -16.23
CA ASP A 294 -17.11 -18.71 -15.72
C ASP A 294 -16.25 -18.13 -14.59
N TYR A 295 -15.41 -19.00 -14.01
CA TYR A 295 -14.39 -18.61 -13.03
C TYR A 295 -13.27 -17.82 -13.71
N GLU A 296 -13.07 -16.58 -13.27
CA GLU A 296 -12.08 -15.69 -13.85
C GLU A 296 -11.10 -15.18 -12.78
N PRO A 297 -9.79 -15.11 -13.07
CA PRO A 297 -8.84 -14.47 -12.15
C PRO A 297 -9.07 -12.96 -12.10
N HIS A 298 -9.12 -12.40 -10.88
CA HIS A 298 -9.29 -10.97 -10.66
C HIS A 298 -8.02 -10.22 -11.06
N ARG A 299 -8.07 -9.42 -12.14
CA ARG A 299 -6.91 -8.73 -12.73
C ARG A 299 -6.06 -7.91 -11.77
N GLY A 300 -6.68 -7.34 -10.73
CA GLY A 300 -5.98 -6.53 -9.73
C GLY A 300 -5.40 -7.33 -8.57
N ASN A 301 -5.94 -8.51 -8.24
CA ASN A 301 -5.58 -9.26 -7.02
C ASN A 301 -4.80 -10.55 -7.35
N CYS A 302 -4.93 -11.06 -8.57
CA CYS A 302 -4.18 -12.21 -9.04
C CYS A 302 -2.69 -11.87 -9.12
N LEU A 303 -1.87 -12.68 -8.44
CA LEU A 303 -0.41 -12.59 -8.47
C LEU A 303 0.21 -13.39 -9.61
N SER A 304 -0.59 -13.99 -10.50
CA SER A 304 -0.14 -14.76 -11.66
C SER A 304 0.83 -15.92 -11.34
N CYS A 305 0.65 -16.59 -10.20
CA CYS A 305 1.51 -17.70 -9.74
C CYS A 305 1.36 -19.03 -10.49
N ALA A 306 0.45 -19.12 -11.47
CA ALA A 306 0.15 -20.32 -12.27
C ALA A 306 -0.30 -21.59 -11.52
N ARG A 307 -0.40 -21.62 -10.18
CA ARG A 307 -0.82 -22.83 -9.42
C ARG A 307 -2.16 -23.43 -9.85
N CYS A 308 -3.11 -22.59 -10.28
CA CYS A 308 -4.41 -23.06 -10.78
C CYS A 308 -4.37 -23.69 -12.18
N MET A 309 -3.30 -23.48 -12.96
CA MET A 309 -3.15 -24.07 -14.29
C MET A 309 -2.95 -25.58 -14.26
N ASN A 310 -2.47 -26.13 -13.13
CA ASN A 310 -2.39 -27.58 -12.94
C ASN A 310 -3.76 -28.26 -13.00
N TYR A 311 -4.83 -27.52 -12.71
CA TYR A 311 -6.21 -28.03 -12.73
C TYR A 311 -7.00 -27.55 -13.94
N CYS A 312 -6.67 -26.36 -14.46
CA CYS A 312 -7.34 -25.74 -15.59
C CYS A 312 -6.29 -25.18 -16.56
N PRO A 313 -5.65 -26.05 -17.37
CA PRO A 313 -4.68 -25.61 -18.36
C PRO A 313 -5.40 -24.84 -19.47
N VAL A 314 -4.80 -23.73 -19.88
CA VAL A 314 -5.24 -22.97 -21.05
C VAL A 314 -4.48 -23.53 -22.25
N GLU A 315 -5.09 -24.45 -23.00
CA GLU A 315 -4.63 -24.77 -24.34
C GLU A 315 -4.87 -23.52 -25.22
N LYS A 316 -3.79 -22.92 -25.71
CA LYS A 316 -3.83 -21.83 -26.70
C LYS A 316 -3.47 -22.37 -28.06
#